data_AF-A0A1W9TL65-F1
#
_entry.id   AF-A0A1W9TL65-F1
#
_cell.length_a   1.000
_cell.length_b   1.000
_cell.length_c   1.000
_cell.angle_alpha   90.00
_cell.angle_beta   90.00
_cell.angle_gamma   90.00
#
_symmetry.space_group_name_H-M   'P 1'
#
loop_
_entity.id
_entity.type
_entity.pdbx_description
1 polymer ?
#
loop_
_entity_poly.entity_id
_entity_poly.type
_entity_poly.pdbx_seq_one_letter_code
_entity_poly.pdbx_strand_id
1 'polypeptide(L)' 'MFDVSKIKKIGLVGATTNKSKFGYKILKDLVAKGYEVYPITPNYDEIEGIKTYKSVKNLPEVDI' A
#
# COMPACT_ATOMS: atom_id res chain seq x y z
N MET A 1 -6.85 9.35 21.73
CA MET A 1 -7.77 9.24 20.58
C MET A 1 -6.89 9.26 19.34
N PHE A 2 -6.93 8.25 18.48
CA PHE A 2 -6.10 8.20 17.27
C PHE A 2 -6.85 8.93 16.15
N ASP A 3 -6.32 10.09 15.72
CA ASP A 3 -6.89 10.87 14.63
C ASP A 3 -6.47 10.28 13.28
N VAL A 4 -7.38 9.49 12.69
CA VAL A 4 -7.22 8.88 11.35
C VAL A 4 -7.00 9.95 10.26
N SER A 5 -7.48 11.18 10.47
CA SER A 5 -7.31 12.30 9.54
C SER A 5 -5.85 12.76 9.33
N LYS A 6 -4.91 12.32 10.18
CA LYS A 6 -3.48 12.64 10.03
C LYS A 6 -2.67 11.54 9.34
N ILE A 7 -3.26 10.38 9.08
CA ILE A 7 -2.57 9.26 8.44
C ILE A 7 -2.26 9.66 6.99
N LYS A 8 -0.97 9.72 6.66
CA LYS A 8 -0.52 10.00 5.30
C LYS A 8 0.03 8.74 4.63
N LYS A 9 0.67 7.87 5.42
CA LYS A 9 1.41 6.71 4.94
C LYS A 9 0.73 5.41 5.36
N ILE A 10 0.36 4.57 4.39
CA ILE A 10 -0.40 3.34 4.62
C ILE A 10 0.37 2.14 4.07
N GLY A 11 0.68 1.17 4.92
CA GLY A 11 1.24 -0.12 4.51
C GLY A 11 0.15 -1.09 4.05
N LEU A 12 0.08 -1.41 2.76
CA LEU A 12 -0.90 -2.36 2.23
C LEU A 12 -0.31 -3.76 2.02
N VAL A 13 -0.56 -4.66 2.96
CA VAL A 13 -0.14 -6.08 2.83
C VAL A 13 -1.09 -6.83 1.89
N GLY A 14 -0.52 -7.60 0.96
CA GLY A 14 -1.31 -8.39 0.00
C GLY A 14 -1.66 -7.63 -1.28
N ALA A 15 -0.94 -6.55 -1.57
CA ALA A 15 -1.00 -5.88 -2.86
C ALA A 15 -0.65 -6.83 -4.01
N THR A 16 -1.38 -6.69 -5.11
CA THR A 16 -1.26 -7.55 -6.30
C THR A 16 -1.61 -6.77 -7.54
N THR A 17 -1.05 -7.16 -8.69
CA THR A 17 -1.40 -6.62 -10.00
C THR A 17 -2.73 -7.16 -10.54
N ASN A 18 -3.33 -8.16 -9.88
CA ASN A 18 -4.57 -8.78 -10.32
C ASN A 18 -5.79 -7.91 -9.97
N LYS A 19 -6.40 -7.31 -11.00
CA LYS A 19 -7.54 -6.39 -10.88
C LYS A 19 -8.81 -7.00 -10.26
N SER A 20 -8.95 -8.32 -10.30
CA SER A 20 -10.08 -9.01 -9.65
C SER A 20 -9.92 -9.10 -8.12
N LYS A 21 -8.69 -9.03 -7.61
CA LYS A 21 -8.41 -9.16 -6.17
C LYS A 21 -8.62 -7.85 -5.43
N PHE A 22 -9.03 -7.96 -4.16
CA PHE A 22 -9.21 -6.81 -3.28
C PHE A 22 -7.93 -6.00 -3.06
N GLY A 23 -6.77 -6.66 -2.96
CA GLY A 23 -5.49 -5.97 -2.78
C GLY A 23 -5.20 -4.94 -3.88
N TYR A 24 -5.58 -5.22 -5.13
CA TYR A 24 -5.46 -4.24 -6.22
C TYR A 24 -6.46 -3.09 -6.08
N LYS A 25 -7.73 -3.42 -5.79
CA LYS A 25 -8.80 -2.41 -5.65
C LYS A 25 -8.52 -1.43 -4.51
N ILE A 26 -8.05 -1.93 -3.37
CA ILE A 26 -7.71 -1.12 -2.20
C ILE A 26 -6.49 -0.25 -2.49
N LEU A 27 -5.43 -0.81 -3.10
CA LEU A 27 -4.25 -0.04 -3.51
C LEU A 27 -4.66 1.15 -4.37
N LYS A 28 -5.47 0.90 -5.39
CA LYS A 28 -5.92 1.92 -6.33
C LYS A 28 -6.82 2.97 -5.68
N ASP A 29 -7.73 2.55 -4.81
CA ASP A 29 -8.64 3.45 -4.09
C ASP A 29 -7.88 4.40 -3.16
N LEU A 30 -6.93 3.87 -2.39
CA LEU A 30 -6.10 4.66 -1.47
C LEU A 30 -5.20 5.64 -2.23
N VAL A 31 -4.57 5.20 -3.32
CA VAL A 31 -3.75 6.06 -4.18
C VAL A 31 -4.61 7.16 -4.83
N ALA A 32 -5.81 6.81 -5.32
CA ALA A 32 -6.74 7.78 -5.91
C ALA A 32 -7.24 8.82 -4.90
N LYS A 33 -7.32 8.46 -3.62
CA LYS A 33 -7.64 9.38 -2.51
C LYS A 33 -6.46 10.26 -2.09
N GLY A 34 -5.27 10.07 -2.67
CA GLY A 34 -4.07 10.85 -2.39
C GLY A 34 -3.28 10.40 -1.16
N TYR A 35 -3.50 9.17 -0.67
CA TYR A 35 -2.68 8.58 0.38
C TYR A 35 -1.37 8.04 -0.19
N GLU A 36 -0.32 8.08 0.63
CA GLU A 36 0.98 7.48 0.30
C GLU A 36 0.96 6.00 0.68
N VAL A 37 0.70 5.15 -0.31
CA VAL A 37 0.52 3.71 -0.08
C VAL A 37 1.80 2.96 -0.38
N TYR A 38 2.23 2.14 0.57
CA TYR A 38 3.37 1.26 0.46
C TYR A 38 2.88 -0.20 0.35
N PRO A 39 2.73 -0.74 -0.88
CA PRO A 39 2.31 -2.12 -1.06
C PRO A 39 3.38 -3.10 -0.59
N ILE A 40 2.98 -4.07 0.25
CA ILE A 40 3.84 -5.14 0.75
C ILE A 40 3.43 -6.45 0.10
N THR A 41 4.32 -6.99 -0.73
CA THR A 41 4.14 -8.26 -1.42
C THR A 41 5.49 -8.85 -1.82
N PRO A 42 5.73 -10.16 -1.60
CA PRO A 42 6.95 -10.82 -2.07
C PRO A 42 6.91 -11.15 -3.57
N ASN A 43 5.74 -11.04 -4.20
CA ASN A 43 5.48 -11.54 -5.55
C ASN A 43 5.85 -10.55 -6.67
N TYR A 44 5.90 -9.26 -6.34
CA TYR A 44 6.10 -8.18 -7.28
C TYR A 44 7.05 -7.17 -6.65
N ASP A 45 7.91 -6.55 -7.44
CA ASP A 45 8.79 -5.44 -7.03
C ASP A 45 8.16 -4.06 -7.35
N GLU A 46 7.16 -4.03 -8.23
CA GLU A 46 6.40 -2.82 -8.59
C GLU A 46 4.96 -3.18 -9.02
N ILE A 47 3.99 -2.33 -8.69
CA ILE A 47 2.59 -2.42 -9.15
C ILE A 47 2.18 -1.06 -9.71
N GLU A 48 1.92 -0.97 -11.02
CA GLU A 48 1.48 0.27 -11.70
C GLU A 48 2.38 1.48 -11.43
N GLY A 49 3.71 1.30 -11.43
CA GLY A 49 4.67 2.37 -11.12
C GLY A 49 4.87 2.64 -9.62
N ILE A 50 4.16 1.91 -8.75
CA ILE A 50 4.29 2.01 -7.29
C ILE A 50 5.25 0.93 -6.81
N LYS A 51 6.37 1.35 -6.23
CA LYS A 51 7.35 0.45 -5.64
C LYS A 51 6.73 -0.37 -4.52
N THR A 52 6.94 -1.68 -4.55
CA THR A 52 6.47 -2.59 -3.51
C THR A 52 7.63 -3.03 -2.60
N TYR A 53 7.28 -3.61 -1.46
CA TYR A 53 8.22 -4.08 -0.47
C TYR A 53 7.97 -5.55 -0.17
N LYS A 54 9.03 -6.36 -0.07
CA LYS A 54 8.88 -7.80 0.20
C LYS A 54 8.50 -8.11 1.66
N SER A 55 8.65 -7.15 2.57
CA SER A 55 8.32 -7.31 3.98
C SER A 55 8.14 -5.97 4.66
N VAL A 56 7.31 -5.98 5.71
CA VAL A 56 7.01 -4.81 6.56
C VAL A 56 8.29 -4.21 7.17
N LYS A 57 9.30 -5.04 7.45
CA LYS A 57 10.61 -4.59 7.97
C LYS A 57 11.43 -3.72 7.01
N ASN A 58 11.14 -3.81 5.71
CA ASN A 58 11.83 -3.00 4.69
C ASN A 58 11.08 -1.70 4.38
N LEU A 59 9.93 -1.48 5.02
CA LEU A 59 9.15 -0.26 4.83
C LEU A 59 9.83 0.92 5.52
N PRO A 60 9.67 2.12 4.96
CA PRO A 60 9.91 3.34 5.71
C PRO A 60 8.89 3.49 6.85
N GLU A 61 9.03 4.53 7.67
CA GLU A 61 8.05 4.86 8.72
C GLU A 61 6.65 5.03 8.11
N VAL A 62 5.74 4.14 8.46
CA VAL A 62 4.32 4.12 8.07
C VAL A 62 3.46 4.49 9.28
N ASP A 63 2.37 5.23 9.05
CA ASP A 63 1.44 5.64 10.11
C ASP A 63 0.47 4.50 10.48
N ILE A 64 0.15 3.61 9.53
CA ILE A 64 -0.76 2.46 9.69
C ILE A 64 -0.44 1.30 8.76
#